data_AF-A0A956X3W1-F1
#
_entry.id   AF-A0A956X3W1-F1
#
_cell.length_a   1.000
_cell.length_b   1.000
_cell.length_c   1.000
_cell.angle_alpha   90.00
_cell.angle_beta   90.00
_cell.angle_gamma   90.00
#
_symmetry.space_group_name_H-M   'P 1'
#
loop_
_entity.id
_entity.type
_entity.pdbx_description
1 polymer ?
#
loop_
_entity_poly.entity_id
_entity_poly.type
_entity_poly.pdbx_seq_one_letter_code
_entity_poly.pdbx_strand_id
1 'polypeptide(L)' 'MDYLVPGLLGFLTGAVIYGLTYQKVFPQISAVANYGATIIPELWLVSAALVIIFFTLMSLLLFYLIDRSHMQRKDKLAKQ' A
#
# COMPACT_ATOMS: atom_id res chain seq x y z
N MET A 1 -2.77 31.97 18.41
CA MET A 1 -4.24 31.76 18.40
C MET A 1 -4.84 32.12 17.03
N ASP A 2 -4.27 33.09 16.32
CA ASP A 2 -4.82 33.64 15.07
C ASP A 2 -4.91 32.69 13.88
N TYR A 3 -4.22 31.55 13.89
CA TYR A 3 -4.29 30.52 12.84
C TYR A 3 -5.25 29.38 13.18
N LEU A 4 -5.48 29.14 14.48
CA LEU A 4 -6.34 28.05 14.96
C LEU A 4 -7.80 28.35 14.72
N VAL A 5 -8.21 29.60 14.96
CA VAL A 5 -9.60 30.05 14.75
C VAL A 5 -10.01 30.01 13.27
N PRO A 6 -9.30 30.66 12.33
CA PRO A 6 -9.66 30.57 10.91
C PRO A 6 -9.42 29.16 10.34
N GLY A 7 -8.42 28.41 10.83
CA GLY A 7 -8.19 27.03 10.43
C GLY A 7 -9.35 26.09 10.80
N LEU A 8 -9.82 26.16 12.05
CA LEU A 8 -10.95 25.36 12.52
C LEU A 8 -12.24 25.76 11.81
N LEU A 9 -12.50 27.05 11.65
CA LEU A 9 -13.71 27.54 10.96
C LEU A 9 -13.71 27.17 9.47
N GLY A 10 -12.55 27.28 8.80
CA GLY A 10 -12.39 26.83 7.41
C GLY A 10 -12.60 25.33 7.26
N PHE A 11 -12.03 24.53 8.16
CA PHE A 11 -12.23 23.08 8.21
C PHE A 11 -13.71 22.71 8.41
N LEU A 12 -14.38 23.32 9.39
CA LEU A 12 -15.79 23.05 9.68
C LEU A 12 -16.70 23.48 8.52
N THR A 13 -16.41 24.62 7.90
CA THR A 13 -17.14 25.08 6.72
C THR A 13 -17.00 24.09 5.56
N GLY A 14 -15.76 23.63 5.30
CA GLY A 14 -15.50 22.59 4.30
C GLY A 14 -16.21 21.28 4.61
N ALA A 15 -16.21 20.85 5.87
CA ALA A 15 -16.88 19.63 6.31
C ALA A 15 -18.41 19.72 6.15
N VAL A 16 -19.01 20.87 6.44
CA VAL A 16 -20.46 21.09 6.24
C VAL A 16 -20.80 21.07 4.75
N ILE A 17 -20.04 21.79 3.92
CA ILE A 17 -20.26 21.80 2.47
C ILE A 17 -20.09 20.39 1.89
N TYR A 18 -19.05 19.67 2.30
CA TYR A 18 -18.81 18.29 1.88
C TYR A 18 -19.93 17.36 2.35
N GLY A 19 -20.41 17.49 3.59
CA GLY A 19 -21.52 16.71 4.12
C GLY A 19 -22.83 16.94 3.34
N LEU A 20 -23.14 18.19 3.01
CA LEU A 20 -24.34 18.55 2.23
C LEU A 20 -24.24 18.11 0.76
N THR A 21 -23.03 18.04 0.21
CA THR A 21 -22.79 17.59 -1.17
C THR A 21 -22.39 16.11 -1.26
N TYR A 22 -22.35 15.41 -0.12
CA TYR A 22 -21.82 14.06 0.00
C TYR A 22 -22.50 13.10 -0.97
N GLN A 23 -23.83 13.10 -1.03
CA GLN A 23 -24.59 12.23 -1.92
C GLN A 23 -24.28 12.44 -3.42
N LYS A 24 -23.81 13.63 -3.82
CA LYS A 24 -23.47 13.95 -5.21
C LYS A 24 -22.01 13.64 -5.54
N VAL A 25 -21.09 13.91 -4.61
CA VAL A 25 -19.65 13.80 -4.84
C VAL A 25 -19.11 12.42 -4.48
N PHE A 26 -19.63 11.80 -3.41
CA PHE A 26 -19.17 10.51 -2.92
C PHE A 26 -19.27 9.37 -3.94
N PRO A 27 -20.36 9.22 -4.73
CA PRO A 27 -20.45 8.13 -5.72
C PRO A 27 -19.37 8.20 -6.80
N GLN A 28 -18.98 9.41 -7.21
CA GLN A 28 -17.94 9.61 -8.22
C GLN A 28 -16.55 9.30 -7.66
N ILE A 29 -16.27 9.75 -6.42
CA ILE A 29 -15.02 9.44 -5.72
C ILE A 29 -14.93 7.94 -5.43
N SER A 30 -16.01 7.31 -4.95
CA SER A 30 -16.04 5.89 -4.62
C SER A 30 -15.90 5.01 -5.86
N ALA A 31 -16.45 5.42 -6.99
CA ALA A 31 -16.26 4.73 -8.26
C ALA A 31 -14.77 4.70 -8.64
N VAL A 32 -14.06 5.83 -8.54
CA VAL A 32 -12.61 5.89 -8.82
C VAL A 32 -11.79 5.13 -7.78
N ALA A 33 -12.17 5.17 -6.50
CA ALA A 33 -11.52 4.39 -5.45
C ALA A 33 -11.64 2.87 -5.66
N ASN A 34 -12.80 2.42 -6.18
CA ASN A 34 -13.00 1.01 -6.53
C ASN A 34 -12.21 0.57 -7.77
N TYR A 35 -11.76 1.50 -8.62
CA TYR A 35 -10.88 1.20 -9.76
C TYR A 35 -9.40 1.06 -9.35
N GLY A 36 -8.96 1.71 -8.27
CA GLY A 36 -7.56 1.71 -7.82
C GLY A 36 -7.19 0.60 -6.83
N ALA A 37 -8.18 -0.12 -6.31
CA ALA A 37 -8.00 -1.12 -5.25
C ALA A 37 -7.72 -2.55 -5.77
N THR A 38 -7.51 -2.73 -7.07
CA THR A 38 -7.26 -4.06 -7.63
C THR A 38 -5.90 -4.61 -7.19
N ILE A 39 -5.94 -5.55 -6.25
CA ILE A 39 -4.75 -6.23 -5.72
C ILE A 39 -4.53 -7.57 -6.42
N ILE A 40 -3.28 -8.07 -6.44
CA ILE A 40 -2.92 -9.37 -7.07
C ILE A 40 -3.86 -10.52 -6.65
N PRO A 41 -4.26 -10.66 -5.37
CA PRO A 41 -5.22 -11.68 -4.97
C PRO A 41 -6.57 -11.61 -5.71
N GLU A 42 -7.08 -10.41 -5.94
CA GLU A 42 -8.36 -10.17 -6.63
C GLU A 42 -8.25 -10.45 -8.13
N LEU A 43 -7.13 -10.06 -8.76
CA LEU A 43 -6.88 -10.34 -10.17
C LEU A 43 -6.81 -11.84 -10.48
N TRP A 44 -6.19 -12.59 -9.57
CA TRP A 44 -5.95 -14.02 -9.77
C TRP A 44 -7.01 -14.90 -9.08
N LEU A 45 -8.03 -14.29 -8.47
CA LEU A 45 -9.10 -14.99 -7.73
C LEU A 45 -8.56 -15.97 -6.69
N VAL A 46 -7.49 -15.57 -5.98
CA VAL A 46 -6.83 -16.37 -4.94
C VAL A 46 -6.91 -15.67 -3.58
N SER A 47 -6.84 -16.44 -2.50
CA SER A 47 -6.77 -15.87 -1.15
C SER A 47 -5.53 -15.00 -0.98
N ALA A 48 -5.67 -13.84 -0.34
CA ALA A 48 -4.53 -12.98 0.00
C ALA A 48 -3.46 -13.71 0.82
N ALA A 49 -3.87 -14.64 1.70
CA ALA A 49 -2.96 -15.46 2.48
C ALA A 49 -2.07 -16.35 1.59
N LEU A 50 -2.60 -16.89 0.48
CA LEU A 50 -1.83 -17.71 -0.46
C LEU A 50 -0.74 -16.89 -1.15
N VAL A 51 -1.07 -15.66 -1.57
CA VAL A 51 -0.09 -14.75 -2.19
C VAL A 51 1.01 -14.40 -1.19
N ILE A 52 0.67 -14.09 0.06
CA ILE A 52 1.64 -13.80 1.11
C ILE A 52 2.56 -15.01 1.36
N ILE A 53 2.00 -16.20 1.53
CA ILE A 53 2.77 -17.42 1.76
C ILE A 53 3.68 -17.72 0.56
N PHE A 54 3.18 -17.58 -0.66
CA PHE A 54 3.96 -17.80 -1.88
C PHE A 54 5.19 -16.89 -1.94
N PHE A 55 5.01 -15.58 -1.75
CA PHE A 55 6.14 -14.63 -1.76
C PHE A 55 7.11 -14.86 -0.61
N THR A 56 6.61 -15.28 0.56
CA THR A 56 7.43 -15.63 1.72
C THR A 56 8.31 -16.84 1.41
N LEU A 57 7.72 -17.91 0.87
CA LEU A 57 8.44 -19.13 0.51
C LEU A 57 9.45 -18.87 -0.61
N MET A 58 9.10 -18.06 -1.62
CA MET A 58 10.03 -17.68 -2.69
C MET A 58 11.22 -16.88 -2.15
N SER A 59 11.00 -15.95 -1.22
CA SER A 59 12.07 -15.18 -0.59
C SER A 59 12.99 -16.08 0.24
N LEU A 60 12.41 -16.99 1.04
CA LEU A 60 13.19 -17.96 1.83
C LEU A 60 13.99 -18.90 0.93
N LEU A 61 13.39 -19.40 -0.14
CA LEU A 61 14.08 -20.25 -1.12
C LEU A 61 15.25 -19.50 -1.76
N LEU A 62 15.05 -18.24 -2.15
CA LEU A 62 16.09 -17.42 -2.74
C LEU A 62 17.25 -17.22 -1.77
N PHE A 63 16.98 -16.88 -0.50
CA PHE A 63 18.03 -16.75 0.51
C PHE A 63 18.75 -18.07 0.79
N TYR A 64 18.01 -19.18 0.85
CA TYR A 64 18.58 -20.51 0.98
C TYR A 64 19.52 -20.85 -0.19
N LEU A 65 19.09 -20.56 -1.43
CA LEU A 65 19.92 -20.79 -2.61
C LEU A 65 21.17 -19.92 -2.61
N ILE A 66 21.08 -18.64 -2.23
CA ILE A 66 22.25 -17.75 -2.13
C ILE A 66 23.27 -18.29 -1.13
N ASP A 67 22.79 -18.69 0.06
CA ASP A 67 23.64 -19.25 1.11
C ASP A 67 24.28 -20.57 0.65
N ARG A 68 23.48 -21.47 0.07
CA ARG A 68 23.94 -22.79 -0.38
C ARG A 68 24.86 -22.75 -1.60
N SER A 69 24.63 -21.82 -2.53
CA SER A 69 25.45 -21.67 -3.74
C SER A 69 26.72 -20.87 -3.51
N HIS A 70 26.98 -20.40 -2.28
CA HIS A 70 28.09 -19.50 -1.94
C HIS A 70 28.18 -18.30 -2.89
N MET A 71 27.03 -17.80 -3.38
CA MET A 71 26.92 -16.60 -4.22
C MET A 71 27.10 -15.31 -3.39
N GLN A 72 28.03 -15.34 -2.43
CA GLN A 72 28.45 -14.16 -1.70
C GLN A 72 29.35 -13.33 -2.62
N ARG A 73 29.22 -12.00 -2.55
CA ARG A 73 30.04 -11.09 -3.37
C ARG A 73 31.52 -11.31 -3.08
N LYS A 74 32.26 -11.80 -4.08
CA LYS A 74 33.70 -12.07 -4.02
C LYS A 74 34.55 -10.85 -3.67
N ASP A 75 34.06 -9.64 -3.94
CA ASP A 75 34.72 -8.37 -3.57
C ASP A 75 35.00 -8.24 -2.06
N LYS A 76 34.27 -8.97 -1.21
CA LYS A 76 34.47 -8.95 0.26
C LYS A 76 35.34 -10.09 0.80
N LEU A 77 35.68 -11.08 -0.02
CA LEU A 77 36.49 -12.24 0.39
C LEU A 77 38.00 -12.02 0.17
N ALA A 78 38.40 -11.13 -0.73
CA ALA A 78 39.81 -10.84 -1.02
C ALA A 78 40.51 -9.90 -0.01
N LYS A 79 39.85 -9.62 1.13
CA LYS A 79 40.33 -8.67 2.16
C LYS A 79 40.43 -9.26 3.56
N GLN A 80 40.36 -10.59 3.70
CA GLN A 80 40.65 -11.31 4.94
C GLN A 80 41.92 -12.12 4.79
#